data_AF-A0A836RC58-F1
#
_entry.id   AF-A0A836RC58-F1
#
_cell.length_a   1.000
_cell.length_b   1.000
_cell.length_c   1.000
_cell.angle_alpha   90.00
_cell.angle_beta   90.00
_cell.angle_gamma   90.00
#
_symmetry.space_group_name_H-M   'P 1'
#
loop_
_entity.id
_entity.type
_entity.pdbx_description
1 polymer ?
#
loop_
_entity_poly.entity_id
_entity_poly.type
_entity_poly.pdbx_seq_one_letter_code
_entity_poly.pdbx_strand_id
1 'polypeptide(L)'
;MCGIFGVTQSQVPIDLSLVVRMGRAVRHRGPDDEGYLFLSTGGERIECIGENTAPGCDGVPVAATRGRAIRTALGHRRLAILDPTSAGHRPMSSESGRFWITYNGEVYNFVELR
;
A
#
# COMPACT_ATOMS: atom_id res chain seq x y z
N MET A 1 14.90 5.46 3.72
CA MET A 1 13.64 5.61 4.48
C MET A 1 12.48 5.51 3.52
N CYS A 2 11.51 4.63 3.79
CA CYS A 2 10.31 4.36 2.99
C CYS A 2 9.52 5.61 2.56
N GLY A 3 8.62 5.47 1.60
CA GLY A 3 7.64 6.48 1.19
C GLY A 3 6.22 6.01 1.48
N ILE A 4 5.34 6.91 1.88
CA ILE A 4 3.90 6.64 2.04
C ILE A 4 3.11 7.70 1.31
N PHE A 5 1.92 7.33 0.85
CA PHE A 5 1.00 8.23 0.17
C PHE A 5 -0.44 7.72 0.31
N GLY A 6 -1.40 8.61 0.12
CA GLY A 6 -2.79 8.25 0.08
C GLY A 6 -3.63 9.34 -0.55
N VAL A 7 -4.80 8.95 -1.05
CA VAL A 7 -5.79 9.87 -1.63
C VAL A 7 -7.18 9.36 -1.30
N THR A 8 -8.09 10.28 -1.00
CA THR A 8 -9.52 9.99 -0.82
C THR A 8 -10.37 11.01 -1.57
N GLN A 9 -11.44 10.56 -2.20
CA GLN A 9 -12.36 11.40 -2.97
C GLN A 9 -13.82 11.04 -2.68
N SER A 10 -14.60 12.04 -2.26
CA SER A 10 -16.00 11.86 -1.84
C SER A 10 -17.00 11.94 -2.97
N GLN A 11 -16.67 12.60 -4.08
CA GLN A 11 -17.63 12.88 -5.17
C GLN A 11 -17.49 11.92 -6.35
N VAL A 12 -16.27 11.74 -6.85
CA VAL A 12 -15.95 10.86 -8.00
C VAL A 12 -14.97 9.75 -7.61
N PRO A 13 -14.95 8.62 -8.35
CA PRO A 13 -13.89 7.62 -8.19
C PRO A 13 -12.51 8.17 -8.53
N ILE A 14 -11.49 7.62 -7.88
CA ILE A 14 -10.10 7.99 -8.10
C ILE A 14 -9.64 7.51 -9.48
N ASP A 15 -8.99 8.41 -10.22
CA ASP A 15 -8.19 8.03 -11.37
C ASP A 15 -6.98 7.22 -10.91
N LEU A 16 -6.98 5.92 -11.22
CA LEU A 16 -5.90 5.01 -10.84
C LEU A 16 -4.52 5.45 -11.38
N SER A 17 -4.49 6.23 -12.47
CA SER A 17 -3.23 6.79 -12.98
C SER A 17 -2.59 7.78 -12.01
N LEU A 18 -3.40 8.51 -11.23
CA LEU A 18 -2.91 9.39 -10.17
C LEU A 18 -2.18 8.59 -9.09
N VAL A 19 -2.78 7.49 -8.62
CA VAL A 19 -2.21 6.66 -7.55
C VAL A 19 -0.87 6.06 -7.98
N VAL A 20 -0.79 5.56 -9.21
CA VAL A 20 0.48 5.05 -9.77
C VAL A 20 1.53 6.17 -9.90
N ARG A 21 1.14 7.38 -10.33
CA ARG A 21 2.06 8.53 -10.37
C ARG A 21 2.56 8.92 -8.98
N MET A 22 1.70 8.88 -7.95
CA MET A 22 2.11 9.13 -6.57
C MET A 22 3.17 8.13 -6.11
N GLY A 23 2.96 6.83 -6.34
CA GLY A 23 3.93 5.79 -5.99
C GLY A 23 5.27 5.96 -6.71
N ARG A 24 5.24 6.29 -8.01
CA ARG A 24 6.45 6.59 -8.80
C ARG A 24 7.21 7.80 -8.28
N ALA A 25 6.51 8.87 -7.90
CA ALA A 25 7.14 10.10 -7.40
C ALA A 25 7.95 9.88 -6.11
N VAL A 26 7.51 8.96 -5.24
CA VAL A 26 8.21 8.61 -4.00
C VAL A 26 9.05 7.33 -4.08
N ARG A 27 9.23 6.75 -5.28
CA ARG A 27 9.99 5.50 -5.49
C ARG A 27 11.41 5.55 -4.92
N HIS A 28 12.08 6.69 -5.04
CA HIS A 28 13.44 6.90 -4.54
C HIS A 28 13.57 6.70 -3.01
N ARG A 29 12.46 6.74 -2.27
CA ARG A 29 12.42 6.48 -0.82
C ARG A 29 12.36 4.98 -0.49
N GLY A 30 11.83 4.16 -1.38
CA GLY A 30 11.66 2.73 -1.17
C GLY A 30 11.65 1.97 -2.50
N PRO A 31 12.84 1.63 -3.02
CA PRO A 31 12.96 0.96 -4.31
C PRO A 31 12.68 -0.55 -4.25
N ASP A 32 12.70 -1.16 -3.06
CA ASP A 32 12.76 -2.63 -2.90
C ASP A 32 11.39 -3.30 -2.96
N ASP A 33 10.33 -2.60 -2.54
CA ASP A 33 8.96 -3.11 -2.57
C ASP A 33 7.94 -1.98 -2.72
N GLU A 34 6.76 -2.31 -3.23
CA GLU A 34 5.59 -1.43 -3.28
C GLU A 34 4.29 -2.20 -3.10
N GLY A 35 3.33 -1.60 -2.42
CA GLY A 35 2.01 -2.15 -2.27
C GLY A 35 0.95 -1.08 -2.04
N TYR A 36 -0.30 -1.46 -2.25
CA TYR A 36 -1.43 -0.55 -2.26
C TYR A 36 -2.65 -1.20 -1.59
N LEU A 37 -3.46 -0.38 -0.94
CA LEU A 37 -4.79 -0.78 -0.47
C LEU A 37 -5.82 0.16 -1.07
N PHE A 38 -6.78 -0.40 -1.80
CA PHE A 38 -7.92 0.34 -2.36
C PHE A 38 -9.20 0.04 -1.60
N LEU A 39 -10.01 1.07 -1.40
CA LEU A 39 -11.37 0.97 -0.86
C LEU A 39 -12.35 1.40 -1.93
N SER A 40 -13.23 0.49 -2.33
CA SER A 40 -14.30 0.79 -3.29
C SER A 40 -15.46 1.54 -2.63
N THR A 41 -16.31 2.15 -3.45
CA THR A 41 -17.56 2.79 -3.01
C THR A 41 -18.48 1.79 -2.28
N GLY A 42 -18.41 0.51 -2.64
CA GLY A 42 -19.18 -0.57 -1.99
C GLY A 42 -18.55 -1.08 -0.68
N GLY A 43 -17.48 -0.45 -0.18
CA GLY A 43 -16.78 -0.87 1.04
C GLY A 43 -15.85 -2.07 0.86
N GLU A 44 -15.67 -2.54 -0.38
CA GLU A 44 -14.73 -3.60 -0.72
C GLU A 44 -13.30 -3.10 -0.51
N ARG A 45 -12.49 -3.92 0.16
CA ARG A 45 -11.05 -3.73 0.33
C ARG A 45 -10.32 -4.56 -0.72
N ILE A 46 -9.36 -3.95 -1.41
CA ILE A 46 -8.60 -4.61 -2.46
C ILE A 46 -7.12 -4.32 -2.21
N GLU A 47 -6.40 -5.34 -1.78
CA GLU A 47 -4.95 -5.33 -1.70
C GLU A 47 -4.39 -5.43 -3.11
N CYS A 48 -3.54 -4.48 -3.48
CA CYS A 48 -3.02 -4.39 -4.83
C CYS A 48 -1.51 -4.36 -4.87
N ILE A 49 -0.98 -4.98 -5.92
CA ILE A 49 0.43 -5.05 -6.25
C ILE A 49 0.74 -4.19 -7.48
N GLY A 50 1.97 -3.69 -7.55
CA GLY A 50 2.51 -2.90 -8.65
C GLY A 50 3.67 -3.58 -9.38
N GLU A 51 4.32 -2.83 -10.26
CA GLU A 51 5.44 -3.27 -11.09
C GLU A 51 6.73 -3.54 -10.28
N ASN A 52 6.85 -3.00 -9.07
CA ASN A 52 8.00 -3.17 -8.19
C ASN A 52 7.65 -3.86 -6.87
N THR A 53 6.53 -4.59 -6.83
CA THR A 53 6.19 -5.38 -5.65
C THR A 53 7.20 -6.49 -5.47
N ALA A 54 7.68 -6.68 -4.25
CA ALA A 54 8.67 -7.69 -3.94
C ALA A 54 8.12 -9.11 -4.21
N PRO A 55 8.99 -10.06 -4.60
CA PRO A 55 8.58 -11.45 -4.81
C PRO A 55 7.90 -12.05 -3.57
N GLY A 56 6.86 -12.85 -3.80
CA GLY A 56 6.12 -13.53 -2.73
C GLY A 56 5.09 -12.66 -1.99
N CYS A 57 4.81 -11.45 -2.47
CA CYS A 57 3.67 -10.67 -2.02
C CYS A 57 2.46 -10.94 -2.93
N ASP A 58 1.32 -11.23 -2.33
CA ASP A 58 0.07 -11.46 -3.04
C ASP A 58 -0.75 -10.18 -3.20
N GLY A 59 -1.61 -10.15 -4.22
CA GLY A 59 -2.59 -9.09 -4.40
C GLY A 59 -3.02 -8.93 -5.84
N VAL A 60 -3.99 -8.03 -6.05
CA VAL A 60 -4.54 -7.76 -7.38
C VAL A 60 -3.64 -6.74 -8.09
N PRO A 61 -3.16 -6.98 -9.32
CA PRO A 61 -2.44 -5.95 -10.05
C PRO A 61 -3.27 -4.66 -10.14
N VAL A 62 -2.70 -3.50 -9.86
CA VAL A 62 -3.43 -2.21 -9.88
C VAL A 62 -4.22 -2.04 -11.19
N ALA A 63 -3.64 -2.43 -12.33
CA ALA A 63 -4.30 -2.37 -13.63
C ALA A 63 -5.57 -3.24 -13.73
N ALA A 64 -5.65 -4.35 -13.00
CA ALA A 64 -6.81 -5.25 -12.96
C ALA A 64 -7.97 -4.71 -12.10
N THR A 65 -7.76 -3.60 -11.38
CA THR A 65 -8.83 -2.92 -10.62
C THR A 65 -9.60 -1.90 -11.46
N ARG A 66 -9.24 -1.71 -12.73
CA ARG A 66 -9.96 -0.82 -13.66
C ARG A 66 -11.45 -1.14 -13.70
N GLY A 67 -12.28 -0.09 -13.75
CA GLY A 67 -13.73 -0.21 -13.72
C GLY A 67 -14.33 -0.33 -12.32
N ARG A 68 -13.52 -0.56 -11.27
CA ARG A 68 -13.97 -0.49 -9.88
C ARG A 68 -14.03 0.97 -9.43
N ALA A 69 -15.12 1.34 -8.76
CA ALA A 69 -15.31 2.68 -8.23
C ALA A 69 -14.51 2.91 -6.93
N ILE A 70 -13.19 3.10 -7.04
CA ILE A 70 -12.28 3.31 -5.90
C ILE A 70 -12.43 4.72 -5.33
N ARG A 71 -12.55 4.84 -4.00
CA ARG A 71 -12.77 6.10 -3.27
C ARG A 71 -11.62 6.51 -2.38
N THR A 72 -10.87 5.52 -1.89
CA THR A 72 -9.67 5.74 -1.09
C THR A 72 -8.59 4.79 -1.56
N ALA A 73 -7.37 5.30 -1.66
CA ALA A 73 -6.17 4.51 -1.90
C ALA A 73 -5.12 4.88 -0.87
N LEU A 74 -4.50 3.87 -0.25
CA LEU A 74 -3.27 4.00 0.52
C LEU A 74 -2.16 3.27 -0.24
N GLY A 75 -0.94 3.78 -0.17
CA GLY A 75 0.21 3.12 -0.77
C GLY A 75 1.47 3.28 0.07
N HIS A 76 2.41 2.38 -0.21
CA HIS A 76 3.71 2.32 0.46
C HIS A 76 4.79 1.97 -0.55
N ARG A 77 5.93 2.66 -0.46
CA ARG A 77 7.19 2.35 -1.13
C ARG A 77 8.18 1.98 -0.05
N ARG A 78 8.66 0.75 -0.05
CA ARG A 78 9.44 0.21 1.06
C ARG A 78 10.91 0.07 0.70
N LEU A 79 11.76 0.48 1.65
CA LEU A 79 13.17 0.14 1.70
C LEU A 79 13.29 -1.02 2.70
N ALA A 80 13.73 -2.18 2.25
CA ALA A 80 13.64 -3.43 2.99
C ALA A 80 15.00 -3.82 3.58
N ILE A 81 15.29 -3.32 4.80
CA ILE A 81 16.58 -3.56 5.48
C ILE A 81 16.45 -4.63 6.57
N LEU A 82 15.56 -4.42 7.55
CA LEU A 82 15.45 -5.30 8.73
C LEU A 82 14.69 -6.61 8.45
N ASP A 83 13.66 -6.54 7.61
CA ASP A 83 12.82 -7.68 7.25
C ASP A 83 12.63 -7.70 5.72
N PRO A 84 13.53 -8.33 4.96
CA PRO A 84 13.43 -8.36 3.52
C PRO A 84 12.34 -9.32 2.98
N THR A 85 11.60 -9.99 3.86
CA THR A 85 10.57 -10.96 3.45
C THR A 85 9.25 -10.29 3.06
N SER A 86 8.37 -11.04 2.41
CA SER A 86 7.01 -10.59 2.08
C SER A 86 6.13 -10.34 3.31
N ALA A 87 6.49 -10.89 4.48
CA ALA A 87 5.81 -10.56 5.74
C ALA A 87 5.96 -9.07 6.12
N GLY A 88 6.99 -8.40 5.59
CA GLY A 88 7.21 -6.98 5.76
C GLY A 88 6.37 -6.08 4.84
N HIS A 89 5.62 -6.66 3.89
CA HIS A 89 4.85 -5.95 2.85
C HIS A 89 3.81 -5.00 3.44
N ARG A 90 3.51 -3.92 2.71
CA ARG A 90 2.67 -2.79 3.17
C ARG A 90 1.73 -2.32 2.07
N PRO A 91 0.52 -1.79 2.38
CA PRO A 91 -0.06 -1.53 3.71
C PRO A 91 -0.36 -2.80 4.53
N MET A 92 -0.36 -2.71 5.87
CA MET A 92 -0.72 -3.84 6.73
C MET A 92 -2.14 -3.73 7.24
N SER A 93 -2.77 -4.89 7.43
CA SER A 93 -4.01 -5.02 8.19
C SER A 93 -3.74 -5.31 9.67
N SER A 94 -4.70 -4.94 10.52
CA SER A 94 -4.88 -5.58 11.82
C SER A 94 -5.32 -7.03 11.64
N GLU A 95 -5.18 -7.87 12.68
CA GLU A 95 -5.63 -9.27 12.67
C GLU A 95 -7.09 -9.46 12.20
N SER A 96 -7.99 -8.55 12.60
CA SER A 96 -9.41 -8.59 12.18
C SER A 96 -9.66 -8.12 10.74
N GLY A 97 -8.64 -7.63 10.02
CA GLY A 97 -8.80 -7.00 8.71
C GLY A 97 -9.56 -5.66 8.70
N ARG A 98 -10.02 -5.18 9.87
CA ARG A 98 -10.82 -3.95 10.00
C ARG A 98 -9.99 -2.69 9.83
N PHE A 99 -8.81 -2.66 10.45
CA PHE A 99 -7.92 -1.50 10.41
C PHE A 99 -6.75 -1.78 9.48
N TRP A 100 -6.31 -0.73 8.80
CA TRP A 100 -5.21 -0.78 7.87
C TRP A 100 -4.29 0.41 8.07
N ILE A 101 -2.99 0.19 7.89
CA ILE A 101 -1.98 1.23 8.10
C ILE A 101 -0.88 1.18 7.04
N THR A 102 -0.50 2.37 6.58
CA THR A 102 0.79 2.64 5.94
C THR A 102 1.64 3.44 6.93
N TYR A 103 2.87 3.01 7.19
CA TYR A 103 3.71 3.56 8.25
C TYR A 103 5.13 3.83 7.72
N ASN A 104 5.68 4.96 8.12
CA ASN A 104 7.05 5.35 7.84
C ASN A 104 7.72 5.85 9.11
N GLY A 105 8.65 5.05 9.63
CA GLY A 105 9.32 5.28 10.89
C GLY A 105 9.77 3.95 11.47
N GLU A 106 10.23 4.00 12.72
CA GLU A 106 10.75 2.85 13.45
C GLU A 106 10.04 2.79 14.80
N VAL A 107 9.66 1.59 15.23
CA VAL A 107 9.13 1.34 16.57
C VAL A 107 10.28 0.72 17.34
N TYR A 108 11.01 1.52 18.12
CA TYR A 108 12.26 1.09 18.76
C TYR A 108 12.05 0.01 19.82
N ASN A 109 10.90 0.04 20.50
CA ASN A 109 10.52 -0.91 21.54
C ASN A 109 9.57 -2.02 21.02
N PHE A 110 9.75 -2.45 19.77
CA PHE A 110 8.87 -3.45 19.15
C PHE A 110 9.00 -4.84 19.79
N VAL A 111 10.11 -5.12 20.48
CA VAL A 111 10.33 -6.39 21.19
C VAL A 111 9.47 -6.44 22.45
N GLU A 112 9.36 -5.34 23.17
CA GLU A 112 8.55 -5.23 24.38
C GLU A 112 7.05 -5.11 24.10
N LEU A 113 6.68 -4.63 22.90
CA LEU A 113 5.29 -4.44 22.48
C LEU A 113 4.65 -5.66 21.81
N ARG A 114 5.43 -6.70 21.49
CA ARG A 114 4.96 -7.90 20.79
C ARG A 114 4.53 -8.99 21.76
#